data_AF-A0A366EPM9-F1
#
_entry.id   AF-A0A366EPM9-F1
#
_cell.length_a   1.000
_cell.length_b   1.000
_cell.length_c   1.000
_cell.angle_alpha   90.00
_cell.angle_beta   90.00
_cell.angle_gamma   90.00
#
_symmetry.space_group_name_H-M   'P 1'
#
loop_
_entity.id
_entity.type
_entity.pdbx_description
1 polymer ?
#
loop_
_entity_poly.entity_id
_entity_poly.type
_entity_poly.pdbx_seq_one_letter_code
_entity_poly.pdbx_strand_id
1 'polypeptide(L)'
;MIDKHLNKWMISILVVFSLYFIYRLILLPPYASSWDEVDYALGVIEFDLLKMQPHFPGYPFFIFGGMMVHIFVDDPVLSLQIFNTILLVSSILPVYWLFGHYLERKKAIIATLFLFSLSYPSVMTVQAMSEGAAIPVLWWYLWSLHRAVIRKTKDAAVLPILLFAILMGIRLSYIGFGAGILYYWFVFWKESGNGSEKVKAIAFHLTLLILSQGVWLSALAANAGSLQTLLQIALGFTDGHFTEWGGTVESDTGFFERLWNYIFINIGWNGLFTQSLSIMVITALLFLLSVKMTGKWTKPGTGTILLLIAFGSYFIWGLFAQNIDKPRHILPLAILAVFFLLIGWMKKLNATKIIALSLWFILHIGTSVGVLTDYHASAPAVYKTESYFTEQNEKTPIVVYTWEETRVYSYLDAPYSHKRVLTYSQFLQDIQHTNKEIYLTGAVVKGFEQQGIENLDEKIEKVQVFHSQELFDPVYSTITVYKWADKKGERR
;
A
#
# COMPACT_ATOMS: atom_id res chain seq x y z
N MET A 1 40.57 -14.56 -10.19
CA MET A 1 40.83 -13.15 -9.80
C MET A 1 39.49 -12.41 -9.79
N ILE A 2 38.84 -12.32 -8.62
CA ILE A 2 37.68 -11.43 -8.45
C ILE A 2 38.23 -10.01 -8.54
N ASP A 3 37.77 -9.28 -9.56
CA ASP A 3 38.23 -7.95 -9.90
C ASP A 3 38.21 -7.03 -8.67
N LYS A 4 39.36 -6.48 -8.27
CA LYS A 4 39.50 -5.61 -7.08
C LYS A 4 38.55 -4.39 -7.14
N HIS A 5 38.12 -3.99 -8.34
CA HIS A 5 37.12 -2.95 -8.52
C HIS A 5 35.70 -3.42 -8.19
N LEU A 6 35.39 -4.71 -8.36
CA LEU A 6 34.10 -5.31 -7.99
C LEU A 6 33.83 -5.14 -6.49
N ASN A 7 34.87 -5.35 -5.66
CA ASN A 7 34.77 -5.28 -4.21
C ASN A 7 34.51 -3.86 -3.72
N LYS A 8 35.18 -2.84 -4.28
CA LYS A 8 34.98 -1.44 -3.84
C LYS A 8 33.56 -0.94 -4.08
N TRP A 9 33.00 -1.18 -5.27
CA TRP A 9 31.64 -0.77 -5.59
C TRP A 9 30.59 -1.52 -4.76
N MET A 10 30.80 -2.82 -4.55
CA MET A 10 29.90 -3.62 -3.74
C MET A 10 29.89 -3.15 -2.28
N ILE A 11 31.06 -2.79 -1.73
CA ILE A 11 31.16 -2.19 -0.38
C ILE A 11 30.43 -0.85 -0.35
N SER A 12 30.65 0.07 -1.30
CA SER A 12 29.95 1.37 -1.31
C SER A 12 28.44 1.23 -1.41
N ILE A 13 27.97 0.28 -2.24
CA ILE A 13 26.56 -0.06 -2.38
C ILE A 13 25.99 -0.56 -1.05
N LEU A 14 26.68 -1.50 -0.39
CA LEU A 14 26.29 -2.01 0.92
C LEU A 14 26.26 -0.92 1.99
N VAL A 15 27.24 0.00 2.01
CA VAL A 15 27.28 1.12 2.94
C VAL A 15 26.09 2.05 2.72
N VAL A 16 25.82 2.47 1.48
CA VAL A 16 24.67 3.35 1.18
C VAL A 16 23.36 2.69 1.59
N PHE A 17 23.20 1.40 1.34
CA PHE A 17 21.99 0.68 1.74
C PHE A 17 21.88 0.43 3.23
N SER A 18 23.01 0.25 3.92
CA SER A 18 23.04 0.16 5.39
C SER A 18 22.66 1.51 6.00
N LEU A 19 23.17 2.62 5.45
CA LEU A 19 22.78 3.97 5.88
C LEU A 19 21.31 4.24 5.61
N TYR A 20 20.79 3.83 4.45
CA TYR A 20 19.36 3.92 4.13
C TYR A 20 18.50 3.11 5.10
N PHE A 21 18.92 1.91 5.45
CA PHE A 21 18.26 1.06 6.44
C PHE A 21 18.24 1.71 7.83
N ILE A 22 19.38 2.20 8.31
CA ILE A 22 19.49 2.88 9.60
C ILE A 22 18.62 4.14 9.63
N TYR A 23 18.73 4.99 8.61
CA TYR A 23 17.92 6.19 8.46
C TYR A 23 16.42 5.89 8.57
N ARG A 24 15.98 4.80 7.94
CA ARG A 24 14.58 4.37 7.97
C ARG A 24 14.14 3.89 9.34
N LEU A 25 14.96 3.09 10.02
CA LEU A 25 14.64 2.62 11.37
C LEU A 25 14.51 3.76 12.38
N ILE A 26 15.32 4.82 12.23
CA ILE A 26 15.25 6.00 13.11
C ILE A 26 13.94 6.77 12.95
N LEU A 27 13.36 6.77 11.74
CA LEU A 27 12.16 7.56 11.42
C LEU A 27 10.89 6.71 11.31
N LEU A 28 10.86 5.52 11.92
CA LEU A 28 9.65 4.71 11.96
C LEU A 28 8.57 5.38 12.83
N PRO A 29 7.34 5.55 12.33
CA PRO A 29 6.26 6.16 13.11
C PRO A 29 5.79 5.19 14.22
N PRO A 30 5.66 5.62 15.47
CA PRO A 30 5.29 4.74 16.59
C PRO A 30 3.77 4.53 16.72
N TYR A 31 3.00 4.72 15.65
CA TYR A 31 1.54 4.77 15.70
C TYR A 31 0.90 3.73 14.78
N ALA A 32 -0.16 3.08 15.26
CA ALA A 32 -1.18 2.44 14.43
C ALA A 32 -2.35 3.41 14.27
N SER A 33 -2.36 4.21 13.20
CA SER A 33 -3.26 5.36 13.01
C SER A 33 -4.50 5.06 12.17
N SER A 34 -4.54 3.90 11.53
CA SER A 34 -5.68 3.48 10.71
C SER A 34 -6.29 2.16 11.20
N TRP A 35 -7.53 1.92 10.79
CA TRP A 35 -8.23 0.65 11.05
C TRP A 35 -7.38 -0.56 10.64
N ASP A 36 -6.79 -0.51 9.45
CA ASP A 36 -5.98 -1.60 8.90
C ASP A 36 -4.69 -1.82 9.71
N GLU A 37 -4.01 -0.75 10.13
CA GLU A 37 -2.78 -0.87 10.94
C GLU A 37 -3.07 -1.52 12.30
N VAL A 38 -4.20 -1.15 12.92
CA VAL A 38 -4.65 -1.77 14.17
C VAL A 38 -4.98 -3.25 13.96
N ASP A 39 -5.72 -3.58 12.90
CA ASP A 39 -6.06 -4.97 12.57
C ASP A 39 -4.81 -5.82 12.31
N TYR A 40 -3.80 -5.26 11.64
CA TYR A 40 -2.52 -5.95 11.44
C TYR A 40 -1.73 -6.11 12.73
N ALA A 41 -1.65 -5.07 13.55
CA ALA A 41 -0.94 -5.12 14.83
C ALA A 41 -1.58 -6.15 15.79
N LEU A 42 -2.91 -6.14 15.91
CA LEU A 42 -3.66 -7.15 16.66
C LEU A 42 -3.46 -8.55 16.07
N GLY A 43 -3.42 -8.67 14.74
CA GLY A 43 -3.18 -9.95 14.08
C GLY A 43 -1.82 -10.55 14.37
N VAL A 44 -0.79 -9.73 14.63
CA VAL A 44 0.53 -10.21 15.08
C VAL A 44 0.46 -10.82 16.48
N ILE A 45 -0.35 -10.25 17.36
CA ILE A 45 -0.55 -10.76 18.74
C ILE A 45 -1.42 -12.02 18.71
N GLU A 46 -2.56 -11.94 18.04
CA GLU A 46 -3.53 -13.01 17.92
C GLU A 46 -4.14 -12.99 16.53
N PHE A 47 -3.73 -13.93 15.67
CA PHE A 47 -4.30 -14.06 14.34
C PHE A 47 -5.69 -14.73 14.40
N ASP A 48 -6.73 -13.96 14.13
CA ASP A 48 -8.11 -14.45 14.12
C ASP A 48 -8.95 -13.70 13.08
N LEU A 49 -9.33 -14.42 12.02
CA LEU A 49 -10.16 -13.90 10.94
C LEU A 49 -11.59 -13.53 11.39
N LEU A 50 -12.13 -14.22 12.40
CA LEU A 50 -13.48 -13.96 12.91
C LEU A 50 -13.53 -12.67 13.73
N LYS A 51 -12.40 -12.31 14.37
CA LYS A 51 -12.20 -11.03 15.07
C LYS A 51 -11.72 -9.89 14.14
N MET A 52 -11.58 -10.15 12.84
CA MET A 52 -11.02 -9.21 11.86
C MET A 52 -9.61 -8.73 12.22
N GLN A 53 -8.73 -9.61 12.72
CA GLN A 53 -7.35 -9.28 13.10
C GLN A 53 -6.35 -10.19 12.35
N PRO A 54 -6.10 -9.93 11.06
CA PRO A 54 -6.71 -8.85 10.27
C PRO A 54 -7.95 -9.30 9.48
N HIS A 55 -8.69 -8.32 8.95
CA HIS A 55 -9.79 -8.57 8.02
C HIS A 55 -9.35 -9.41 6.80
N PHE A 56 -10.31 -10.03 6.11
CA PHE A 56 -10.06 -10.85 4.92
C PHE A 56 -9.28 -10.05 3.84
N PRO A 57 -8.21 -10.59 3.22
CA PRO A 57 -7.81 -11.99 3.12
C PRO A 57 -6.91 -12.49 4.25
N GLY A 58 -6.80 -11.78 5.37
CA GLY A 58 -5.99 -12.20 6.51
C GLY A 58 -4.49 -11.90 6.35
N TYR A 59 -4.02 -11.55 5.14
CA TYR A 59 -2.62 -11.17 4.89
C TYR A 59 -1.60 -12.14 5.51
N PRO A 60 -1.80 -13.47 5.41
CA PRO A 60 -1.13 -14.47 6.26
C PRO A 60 0.39 -14.39 6.24
N PHE A 61 1.02 -14.16 5.08
CA PHE A 61 2.48 -14.07 5.01
C PHE A 61 3.03 -12.75 5.56
N PHE A 62 2.24 -11.67 5.50
CA PHE A 62 2.62 -10.40 6.11
C PHE A 62 2.58 -10.50 7.62
N ILE A 63 1.47 -11.01 8.17
CA ILE A 63 1.31 -11.16 9.61
C ILE A 63 2.27 -12.20 10.18
N PHE A 64 2.47 -13.33 9.50
CA PHE A 64 3.47 -14.31 9.90
C PHE A 64 4.88 -13.70 9.95
N GLY A 65 5.24 -12.85 8.98
CA GLY A 65 6.48 -12.10 9.00
C GLY A 65 6.59 -11.16 10.21
N GLY A 66 5.52 -10.46 10.54
CA GLY A 66 5.40 -9.65 11.76
C GLY A 66 5.60 -10.49 13.03
N MET A 67 4.91 -11.64 13.15
CA MET A 67 5.05 -12.58 14.26
C MET A 67 6.49 -13.07 14.44
N MET A 68 7.19 -13.37 13.35
CA MET A 68 8.60 -13.79 13.42
C MET A 68 9.50 -12.71 13.99
N VAL A 69 9.25 -11.43 13.65
CA VAL A 69 9.98 -10.30 14.22
C VAL A 69 9.56 -10.05 15.68
N HIS A 70 8.28 -10.24 15.99
CA HIS A 70 7.70 -10.01 17.31
C HIS A 70 8.29 -10.94 18.39
N ILE A 71 8.86 -12.08 18.01
CA ILE A 71 9.67 -12.93 18.91
C ILE A 71 10.84 -12.14 19.55
N PHE A 72 11.34 -11.10 18.88
CA PHE A 72 12.47 -10.28 19.31
C PHE A 72 12.09 -8.84 19.69
N VAL A 73 10.86 -8.41 19.37
CA VAL A 73 10.40 -7.02 19.50
C VAL A 73 8.98 -7.02 20.04
N ASP A 74 8.77 -6.53 21.26
CA ASP A 74 7.47 -6.58 21.94
C ASP A 74 6.39 -5.70 21.29
N ASP A 75 6.78 -4.70 20.50
CA ASP A 75 5.82 -3.85 19.79
C ASP A 75 5.38 -4.50 18.46
N PRO A 76 4.08 -4.82 18.26
CA PRO A 76 3.60 -5.45 17.04
C PRO A 76 3.63 -4.52 15.82
N VAL A 77 3.42 -3.21 16.01
CA VAL A 77 3.51 -2.19 14.95
C VAL A 77 4.95 -2.14 14.45
N LEU A 78 5.89 -1.98 15.38
CA LEU A 78 7.32 -1.95 15.06
C LEU A 78 7.78 -3.26 14.41
N SER A 79 7.24 -4.40 14.83
CA SER A 79 7.55 -5.71 14.24
C SER A 79 7.20 -5.78 12.75
N LEU A 80 6.00 -5.30 12.38
CA LEU A 80 5.57 -5.22 10.98
C LEU A 80 6.43 -4.24 10.17
N GLN A 81 6.78 -3.09 10.74
CA GLN A 81 7.62 -2.08 10.10
C GLN A 81 9.05 -2.58 9.86
N ILE A 82 9.63 -3.29 10.82
CA ILE A 82 10.94 -3.94 10.67
C ILE A 82 10.87 -5.01 9.58
N PHE A 83 9.83 -5.84 9.57
CA PHE A 83 9.63 -6.85 8.53
C PHE A 83 9.54 -6.21 7.13
N ASN A 84 8.75 -5.15 6.98
CA ASN A 84 8.65 -4.33 5.77
C ASN A 84 10.03 -3.80 5.35
N THR A 85 10.79 -3.27 6.29
CA THR A 85 12.12 -2.68 6.03
C THR A 85 13.13 -3.74 5.57
N ILE A 86 13.15 -4.92 6.19
CA ILE A 86 14.00 -6.06 5.78
C ILE A 86 13.69 -6.47 4.35
N LEU A 87 12.40 -6.69 4.04
CA LEU A 87 11.98 -7.05 2.69
C LEU A 87 12.37 -5.97 1.69
N LEU A 88 12.16 -4.70 2.00
CA LEU A 88 12.48 -3.59 1.10
C LEU A 88 13.97 -3.48 0.82
N VAL A 89 14.85 -3.64 1.82
CA VAL A 89 16.29 -3.75 1.57
C VAL A 89 16.62 -4.96 0.69
N SER A 90 15.95 -6.11 0.87
CA SER A 90 16.19 -7.28 0.02
C SER A 90 15.87 -7.00 -1.46
N SER A 91 14.83 -6.21 -1.74
CA SER A 91 14.34 -5.94 -3.10
C SER A 91 15.25 -5.03 -3.94
N ILE A 92 16.25 -4.42 -3.30
CA ILE A 92 17.29 -3.67 -4.00
C ILE A 92 17.99 -4.55 -5.04
N LEU A 93 18.24 -5.82 -4.71
CA LEU A 93 18.93 -6.76 -5.59
C LEU A 93 18.14 -7.06 -6.88
N PRO A 94 16.86 -7.51 -6.83
CA PRO A 94 16.08 -7.74 -8.04
C PRO A 94 15.87 -6.47 -8.85
N VAL A 95 15.72 -5.29 -8.22
CA VAL A 95 15.63 -4.00 -8.93
C VAL A 95 16.92 -3.69 -9.68
N TYR A 96 18.08 -3.83 -9.03
CA TYR A 96 19.38 -3.63 -9.68
C TYR A 96 19.57 -4.59 -10.85
N TRP A 97 19.22 -5.86 -10.68
CA TRP A 97 19.33 -6.85 -11.76
C TRP A 97 18.36 -6.57 -12.91
N LEU A 98 17.15 -6.08 -12.63
CA LEU A 98 16.21 -5.64 -13.67
C LEU A 98 16.75 -4.44 -14.44
N PHE A 99 17.23 -3.39 -13.77
CA PHE A 99 17.88 -2.28 -14.45
C PHE A 99 19.12 -2.70 -15.24
N GLY A 100 19.91 -3.63 -14.69
CA GLY A 100 21.10 -4.18 -15.33
C GLY A 100 20.84 -4.94 -16.65
N HIS A 101 19.59 -5.32 -16.91
CA HIS A 101 19.20 -5.83 -18.23
C HIS A 101 19.08 -4.73 -19.29
N TYR A 102 18.71 -3.51 -18.90
CA TYR A 102 18.41 -2.40 -19.80
C TYR A 102 19.49 -1.32 -19.86
N LEU A 103 20.32 -1.24 -18.82
CA LEU A 103 21.30 -0.19 -18.61
C LEU A 103 22.67 -0.80 -18.32
N GLU A 104 23.72 -0.06 -18.68
CA GLU A 104 25.08 -0.38 -18.24
C GLU A 104 25.16 -0.38 -16.71
N ARG A 105 26.06 -1.21 -16.15
CA ARG A 105 26.19 -1.44 -14.71
C ARG A 105 26.17 -0.17 -13.85
N LYS A 106 26.98 0.84 -14.20
CA LYS A 106 27.04 2.11 -13.43
C LYS A 106 25.69 2.84 -13.43
N LYS A 107 25.03 2.88 -14.59
CA LYS A 107 23.70 3.50 -14.76
C LYS A 107 22.63 2.70 -14.01
N ALA A 108 22.72 1.37 -13.99
CA ALA A 108 21.80 0.51 -13.24
C ALA A 108 21.90 0.73 -11.72
N ILE A 109 23.12 0.89 -11.17
CA ILE A 109 23.31 1.24 -9.75
C ILE A 109 22.64 2.58 -9.43
N ILE A 110 22.93 3.61 -10.23
CA ILE A 110 22.35 4.96 -10.02
C ILE A 110 20.83 4.94 -10.16
N ALA A 111 20.29 4.26 -11.17
CA ALA A 111 18.84 4.12 -11.36
C ALA A 111 18.18 3.38 -10.18
N THR A 112 18.85 2.37 -9.62
CA THR A 112 18.38 1.69 -8.41
C THR A 112 18.33 2.66 -7.23
N LEU A 113 19.41 3.40 -6.99
CA LEU A 113 19.44 4.42 -5.92
C LEU A 113 18.32 5.45 -6.08
N PHE A 114 18.07 5.89 -7.31
CA PHE A 114 17.02 6.86 -7.63
C PHE A 114 15.61 6.31 -7.44
N LEU A 115 15.39 5.02 -7.73
CA LEU A 115 14.09 4.40 -7.49
C LEU A 115 13.80 4.28 -5.99
N PHE A 116 14.80 3.95 -5.18
CA PHE A 116 14.66 3.82 -3.72
C PHE A 116 14.67 5.16 -2.97
N SER A 117 15.08 6.25 -3.63
CA SER A 117 14.97 7.59 -3.07
C SER A 117 13.59 8.23 -3.26
N LEU A 118 12.69 7.60 -4.03
CA LEU A 118 11.35 8.14 -4.27
C LEU A 118 10.62 8.40 -2.95
N SER A 119 10.13 9.62 -2.79
CA SER A 119 9.46 10.07 -1.57
C SER A 119 8.17 9.30 -1.27
N TYR A 120 7.31 9.07 -2.27
CA TYR A 120 6.03 8.40 -2.04
C TYR A 120 6.18 6.92 -1.61
N PRO A 121 6.92 6.05 -2.33
CA PRO A 121 7.20 4.70 -1.84
C PRO A 121 7.91 4.67 -0.49
N SER A 122 8.84 5.61 -0.24
CA SER A 122 9.53 5.69 1.06
C SER A 122 8.54 5.89 2.20
N VAL A 123 7.60 6.81 2.03
CA VAL A 123 6.51 7.13 2.97
C VAL A 123 5.53 5.97 3.16
N MET A 124 5.12 5.30 2.08
CA MET A 124 4.13 4.21 2.16
C MET A 124 4.70 2.93 2.76
N THR A 125 6.02 2.71 2.67
CA THR A 125 6.65 1.44 3.06
C THR A 125 7.16 1.41 4.50
N VAL A 126 7.15 2.57 5.20
CA VAL A 126 7.42 2.63 6.65
C VAL A 126 6.20 2.36 7.51
N GLN A 127 5.00 2.41 6.94
CA GLN A 127 3.76 2.09 7.65
C GLN A 127 3.73 0.61 8.04
N ALA A 128 2.99 0.28 9.11
CA ALA A 128 2.74 -1.11 9.52
C ALA A 128 1.69 -1.79 8.62
N MET A 129 1.80 -1.57 7.31
CA MET A 129 0.85 -1.94 6.29
C MET A 129 1.43 -2.98 5.32
N SER A 130 0.55 -3.81 4.75
CA SER A 130 0.97 -4.90 3.85
C SER A 130 1.65 -4.43 2.57
N GLU A 131 1.41 -3.20 2.12
CA GLU A 131 2.10 -2.57 0.98
C GLU A 131 3.63 -2.57 1.16
N GLY A 132 4.10 -2.35 2.38
CA GLY A 132 5.53 -2.33 2.71
C GLY A 132 6.23 -3.65 2.43
N ALA A 133 5.53 -4.78 2.60
CA ALA A 133 6.01 -6.12 2.29
C ALA A 133 5.71 -6.54 0.85
N ALA A 134 4.54 -6.14 0.31
CA ALA A 134 4.07 -6.54 -1.01
C ALA A 134 4.95 -5.97 -2.14
N ILE A 135 5.35 -4.70 -2.05
CA ILE A 135 6.18 -4.05 -3.10
C ILE A 135 7.56 -4.72 -3.26
N PRO A 136 8.31 -5.00 -2.18
CA PRO A 136 9.56 -5.73 -2.28
C PRO A 136 9.42 -7.13 -2.90
N VAL A 137 8.39 -7.88 -2.47
CA VAL A 137 8.10 -9.21 -3.02
C VAL A 137 7.68 -9.12 -4.49
N LEU A 138 6.94 -8.08 -4.86
CA LEU A 138 6.61 -7.78 -6.25
C LEU A 138 7.87 -7.57 -7.09
N TRP A 139 8.90 -6.87 -6.60
CA TRP A 139 10.16 -6.74 -7.32
C TRP A 139 10.89 -8.07 -7.53
N TRP A 140 10.93 -8.92 -6.51
CA TRP A 140 11.45 -10.29 -6.63
C TRP A 140 10.67 -11.10 -7.66
N TYR A 141 9.34 -11.02 -7.62
CA TYR A 141 8.44 -11.66 -8.58
C TYR A 141 8.72 -11.17 -10.01
N LEU A 142 8.70 -9.86 -10.25
CA LEU A 142 8.91 -9.28 -11.57
C LEU A 142 10.30 -9.61 -12.14
N TRP A 143 11.35 -9.56 -11.32
CA TRP A 143 12.69 -9.93 -11.74
C TRP A 143 12.78 -11.42 -12.12
N SER A 144 12.25 -12.31 -11.27
CA SER A 144 12.32 -13.75 -11.51
C SER A 144 11.48 -14.16 -12.72
N LEU A 145 10.32 -13.54 -12.91
CA LEU A 145 9.47 -13.75 -14.09
C LEU A 145 10.10 -13.20 -15.37
N HIS A 146 10.71 -12.01 -15.29
CA HIS A 146 11.47 -11.44 -16.40
C HIS A 146 12.62 -12.37 -16.82
N ARG A 147 13.36 -12.93 -15.84
CA ARG A 147 14.37 -13.97 -16.10
C ARG A 147 13.75 -15.21 -16.75
N ALA A 148 12.57 -15.66 -16.29
CA ALA A 148 11.89 -16.82 -16.85
C ALA A 148 11.51 -16.62 -18.32
N VAL A 149 10.95 -15.46 -18.67
CA VAL A 149 10.60 -15.08 -20.05
C VAL A 149 11.81 -15.00 -20.96
N ILE A 150 12.97 -14.59 -20.45
CA ILE A 150 14.22 -14.56 -21.24
C ILE A 150 14.80 -15.95 -21.42
N ARG A 151 14.88 -16.74 -20.34
CA ARG A 151 15.50 -18.08 -20.36
C ARG A 151 14.66 -19.11 -21.08
N LYS A 152 13.33 -18.98 -21.01
CA LYS A 152 12.35 -19.86 -21.69
C LYS A 152 12.51 -21.32 -21.30
N THR A 153 12.93 -21.59 -20.07
CA THR A 153 13.02 -22.94 -19.52
C THR A 153 11.92 -23.15 -18.48
N LYS A 154 11.47 -24.40 -18.32
CA LYS A 154 10.46 -24.76 -17.31
C LYS A 154 10.94 -24.42 -15.89
N ASP A 155 12.18 -24.75 -15.56
CA ASP A 155 12.70 -24.57 -14.20
C ASP A 155 12.82 -23.09 -13.82
N ALA A 156 12.99 -22.20 -14.81
CA ALA A 156 13.05 -20.76 -14.55
C ALA A 156 11.70 -20.17 -14.06
N ALA A 157 10.57 -20.85 -14.29
CA ALA A 157 9.25 -20.42 -13.84
C ALA A 157 8.89 -20.84 -12.41
N VAL A 158 9.65 -21.74 -11.79
CA VAL A 158 9.39 -22.21 -10.42
C VAL A 158 9.40 -21.04 -9.43
N LEU A 159 10.47 -20.23 -9.44
CA LEU A 159 10.63 -19.11 -8.52
C LEU A 159 9.51 -18.06 -8.64
N PRO A 160 9.15 -17.53 -9.84
CA PRO A 160 8.07 -16.56 -9.94
C PRO A 160 6.70 -17.14 -9.55
N ILE A 161 6.44 -18.43 -9.75
CA ILE A 161 5.19 -19.06 -9.31
C ILE A 161 5.11 -19.11 -7.77
N LEU A 162 6.21 -19.47 -7.10
CA LEU A 162 6.26 -19.46 -5.63
C LEU A 162 6.16 -18.04 -5.07
N LEU A 163 6.88 -17.08 -5.66
CA LEU A 163 6.80 -15.68 -5.26
C LEU A 163 5.43 -15.08 -5.52
N PHE A 164 4.71 -15.51 -6.56
CA PHE A 164 3.34 -15.07 -6.80
C PHE A 164 2.39 -15.57 -5.72
N ALA A 165 2.55 -16.80 -5.22
CA ALA A 165 1.78 -17.28 -4.08
C ALA A 165 2.08 -16.51 -2.79
N ILE A 166 3.35 -16.20 -2.52
CA ILE A 166 3.73 -15.33 -1.40
C ILE A 166 3.11 -13.94 -1.58
N LEU A 167 3.20 -13.36 -2.78
CA LEU A 167 2.65 -12.04 -3.08
C LEU A 167 1.14 -11.99 -2.85
N MET A 168 0.41 -13.03 -3.28
CA MET A 168 -1.04 -13.13 -3.07
C MET A 168 -1.43 -13.33 -1.61
N GLY A 169 -0.65 -14.09 -0.84
CA GLY A 169 -0.85 -14.25 0.60
C GLY A 169 -0.37 -13.05 1.43
N ILE A 170 0.48 -12.17 0.88
CA ILE A 170 0.74 -10.85 1.48
C ILE A 170 -0.38 -9.88 1.09
N ARG A 171 -0.80 -9.88 -0.17
CA ARG A 171 -1.77 -8.92 -0.70
C ARG A 171 -2.52 -9.48 -1.91
N LEU A 172 -3.69 -10.04 -1.65
CA LEU A 172 -4.58 -10.62 -2.68
C LEU A 172 -4.88 -9.64 -3.82
N SER A 173 -4.93 -8.37 -3.47
CA SER A 173 -5.18 -7.24 -4.36
C SER A 173 -4.17 -7.11 -5.53
N TYR A 174 -3.06 -7.87 -5.51
CA TYR A 174 -2.03 -7.89 -6.56
C TYR A 174 -2.25 -9.00 -7.60
N ILE A 175 -3.43 -9.63 -7.60
CA ILE A 175 -3.81 -10.69 -8.53
C ILE A 175 -3.59 -10.34 -10.01
N GLY A 176 -3.76 -9.07 -10.39
CA GLY A 176 -3.53 -8.59 -11.76
C GLY A 176 -2.15 -8.96 -12.31
N PHE A 177 -1.13 -9.03 -11.45
CA PHE A 177 0.23 -9.40 -11.86
C PHE A 177 0.36 -10.86 -12.33
N GLY A 178 -0.63 -11.72 -12.05
CA GLY A 178 -0.72 -13.09 -12.58
C GLY A 178 -0.78 -13.15 -14.11
N ALA A 179 -1.23 -12.07 -14.77
CA ALA A 179 -1.19 -11.95 -16.23
C ALA A 179 0.24 -12.13 -16.80
N GLY A 180 1.27 -11.81 -16.02
CA GLY A 180 2.66 -12.06 -16.40
C GLY A 180 3.00 -13.55 -16.51
N ILE A 181 2.44 -14.41 -15.65
CA ILE A 181 2.62 -15.87 -15.72
C ILE A 181 1.98 -16.41 -16.99
N LEU A 182 0.77 -15.92 -17.31
CA LEU A 182 0.08 -16.28 -18.56
C LEU A 182 0.92 -15.86 -19.79
N TYR A 183 1.51 -14.67 -19.76
CA TYR A 183 2.42 -14.22 -20.81
C TYR A 183 3.68 -15.10 -20.91
N TYR A 184 4.27 -15.51 -19.79
CA TYR A 184 5.37 -16.46 -19.80
C TYR A 184 4.95 -17.79 -20.46
N TRP A 185 3.80 -18.36 -20.10
CA TRP A 185 3.32 -19.59 -20.74
C TRP A 185 3.08 -19.41 -22.24
N PHE A 186 2.57 -18.26 -22.67
CA PHE A 186 2.44 -17.94 -24.09
C PHE A 186 3.79 -17.92 -24.81
N VAL A 187 4.80 -17.22 -24.26
CA VAL A 187 6.16 -17.17 -24.84
C VAL A 187 6.79 -18.56 -24.85
N PHE A 188 6.71 -19.28 -23.73
CA PHE A 188 7.23 -20.63 -23.59
C PHE A 188 6.58 -21.59 -24.59
N TRP A 189 5.26 -21.50 -24.79
CA TRP A 189 4.50 -22.31 -25.74
C TRP A 189 4.92 -22.04 -27.18
N LYS A 190 5.11 -20.76 -27.54
CA LYS A 190 5.48 -20.38 -28.90
C LYS A 190 6.91 -20.78 -29.26
N GLU A 191 7.82 -20.71 -28.30
CA GLU A 191 9.26 -20.77 -28.58
C GLU A 191 9.96 -22.06 -28.13
N SER A 192 9.32 -22.86 -27.27
CA SER A 192 9.86 -24.18 -26.89
C SER A 192 9.56 -25.24 -27.95
N GLY A 193 10.27 -26.37 -27.93
CA GLY A 193 10.15 -27.44 -28.92
C GLY A 193 8.93 -28.36 -28.74
N ASN A 194 9.19 -29.66 -28.52
CA ASN A 194 8.21 -30.75 -28.48
C ASN A 194 6.92 -30.41 -27.70
N GLY A 195 5.76 -30.59 -28.35
CA GLY A 195 4.44 -30.29 -27.78
C GLY A 195 4.11 -31.04 -26.49
N SER A 196 4.53 -32.30 -26.36
CA SER A 196 4.29 -33.10 -25.15
C SER A 196 5.03 -32.56 -23.92
N GLU A 197 6.27 -32.10 -24.10
CA GLU A 197 7.07 -31.51 -23.02
C GLU A 197 6.53 -30.14 -22.59
N LYS A 198 5.93 -29.37 -23.51
CA LYS A 198 5.25 -28.11 -23.17
C LYS A 198 4.06 -28.35 -22.25
N VAL A 199 3.21 -29.32 -22.59
CA VAL A 199 2.02 -29.66 -21.80
C VAL A 199 2.43 -30.13 -20.41
N LYS A 200 3.42 -31.02 -20.29
CA LYS A 200 3.94 -31.47 -18.99
C LYS A 200 4.50 -30.31 -18.15
N ALA A 201 5.25 -29.40 -18.78
CA ALA A 201 5.81 -28.24 -18.07
C ALA A 201 4.71 -27.30 -17.56
N ILE A 202 3.70 -26.98 -18.38
CA ILE A 202 2.58 -26.13 -17.96
C ILE A 202 1.73 -26.83 -16.89
N ALA A 203 1.46 -28.13 -17.03
CA ALA A 203 0.76 -28.92 -16.01
C ALA A 203 1.52 -28.92 -14.68
N PHE A 204 2.85 -29.06 -14.72
CA PHE A 204 3.71 -28.92 -13.54
C PHE A 204 3.61 -27.52 -12.92
N HIS A 205 3.70 -26.47 -13.73
CA HIS A 205 3.55 -25.08 -13.26
C HIS A 205 2.18 -24.81 -12.63
N LEU A 206 1.10 -25.30 -13.23
CA LEU A 206 -0.26 -25.18 -12.71
C LEU A 206 -0.41 -25.92 -11.39
N THR A 207 0.12 -27.14 -11.31
CA THR A 207 0.11 -27.93 -10.07
C THR A 207 0.88 -27.19 -8.98
N LEU A 208 2.08 -26.68 -9.30
CA LEU A 208 2.88 -25.90 -8.36
C LEU A 208 2.14 -24.65 -7.88
N LEU A 209 1.47 -23.93 -8.79
CA LEU A 209 0.68 -22.75 -8.45
C LEU A 209 -0.49 -23.08 -7.53
N ILE A 210 -1.25 -24.14 -7.82
CA ILE A 210 -2.37 -24.57 -6.98
C ILE A 210 -1.89 -24.99 -5.60
N LEU A 211 -0.83 -25.80 -5.53
CA LEU A 211 -0.28 -26.25 -4.25
C LEU A 211 0.28 -25.09 -3.43
N SER A 212 1.00 -24.14 -4.04
CA SER A 212 1.57 -23.01 -3.32
C SER A 212 0.52 -22.02 -2.81
N GLN A 213 -0.57 -21.79 -3.57
CA GLN A 213 -1.72 -21.02 -3.08
C GLN A 213 -2.48 -21.79 -1.99
N GLY A 214 -2.57 -23.11 -2.12
CA GLY A 214 -3.19 -24.00 -1.15
C GLY A 214 -2.56 -23.91 0.24
N VAL A 215 -1.26 -23.61 0.36
CA VAL A 215 -0.57 -23.50 1.65
C VAL A 215 -1.22 -22.45 2.55
N TRP A 216 -1.32 -21.20 2.08
CA TRP A 216 -1.86 -20.13 2.91
C TRP A 216 -3.39 -20.21 3.00
N LEU A 217 -4.09 -20.64 1.94
CA LEU A 217 -5.53 -20.85 1.99
C LEU A 217 -5.93 -21.91 3.01
N SER A 218 -5.15 -23.00 3.13
CA SER A 218 -5.40 -24.05 4.12
C SER A 218 -5.16 -23.53 5.55
N ALA A 219 -4.14 -22.69 5.75
CA ALA A 219 -3.90 -22.06 7.04
C ALA A 219 -5.05 -21.13 7.45
N LEU A 220 -5.58 -20.32 6.51
CA LEU A 220 -6.76 -19.49 6.77
C LEU A 220 -8.01 -20.32 7.03
N ALA A 221 -8.23 -21.41 6.30
CA ALA A 221 -9.38 -22.29 6.50
C ALA A 221 -9.31 -22.98 7.88
N ALA A 222 -8.11 -23.37 8.32
CA ALA A 222 -7.89 -23.90 9.65
C ALA A 222 -8.17 -22.85 10.74
N ASN A 223 -7.73 -21.61 10.55
CA ASN A 223 -8.00 -20.51 11.48
C ASN A 223 -9.49 -20.16 11.57
N ALA A 224 -10.17 -20.09 10.42
CA ALA A 224 -11.62 -19.85 10.35
C ALA A 224 -12.46 -21.04 10.86
N GLY A 225 -11.82 -22.17 11.21
CA GLY A 225 -12.46 -23.40 11.67
C GLY A 225 -12.98 -24.32 10.56
N SER A 226 -13.26 -23.80 9.36
CA SER A 226 -13.59 -24.61 8.19
C SER A 226 -13.39 -23.86 6.87
N LEU A 227 -13.27 -24.61 5.76
CA LEU A 227 -13.29 -24.02 4.42
C LEU A 227 -14.61 -23.31 4.13
N GLN A 228 -15.74 -23.84 4.62
CA GLN A 228 -17.05 -23.22 4.42
C GLN A 228 -17.14 -21.86 5.10
N THR A 229 -16.66 -21.76 6.34
CA THR A 229 -16.59 -20.49 7.09
C THR A 229 -15.67 -19.50 6.37
N LEU A 230 -14.49 -19.94 5.91
CA LEU A 230 -13.59 -19.08 5.14
C LEU A 230 -14.26 -18.53 3.87
N LEU A 231 -14.99 -19.37 3.14
CA LEU A 231 -15.72 -18.94 1.94
C LEU A 231 -16.83 -17.94 2.27
N GLN A 232 -17.54 -18.11 3.39
CA GLN A 232 -18.55 -17.15 3.84
C GLN A 232 -17.93 -15.79 4.17
N ILE A 233 -16.81 -15.78 4.91
CA ILE A 233 -16.06 -14.55 5.22
C ILE A 233 -15.58 -13.90 3.92
N ALA A 234 -14.98 -14.68 3.01
CA ALA A 234 -14.44 -14.19 1.75
C ALA A 234 -15.52 -13.56 0.86
N LEU A 235 -16.67 -14.24 0.70
CA LEU A 235 -17.78 -13.77 -0.11
C LEU A 235 -18.43 -12.53 0.51
N GLY A 236 -18.70 -12.54 1.82
CA GLY A 236 -19.30 -11.39 2.51
C GLY A 236 -18.39 -10.16 2.48
N PHE A 237 -17.08 -10.33 2.68
CA PHE A 237 -16.12 -9.24 2.61
C PHE A 237 -15.97 -8.71 1.17
N THR A 238 -15.95 -9.60 0.18
CA THR A 238 -15.89 -9.19 -1.23
C THR A 238 -17.14 -8.43 -1.62
N ASP A 239 -18.33 -8.93 -1.24
CA ASP A 239 -19.60 -8.25 -1.52
C ASP A 239 -19.59 -6.83 -0.95
N GLY A 240 -19.33 -6.67 0.36
CA GLY A 240 -19.25 -5.35 0.98
C GLY A 240 -18.14 -4.44 0.41
N HIS A 241 -17.01 -5.00 -0.05
CA HIS A 241 -15.97 -4.22 -0.74
C HIS A 241 -16.50 -3.65 -2.05
N PHE A 242 -17.23 -4.43 -2.85
CA PHE A 242 -17.73 -3.95 -4.13
C PHE A 242 -18.93 -3.02 -3.98
N THR A 243 -19.80 -3.24 -2.99
CA THR A 243 -21.10 -2.55 -2.86
C THR A 243 -21.15 -1.43 -1.82
N GLU A 244 -20.45 -1.54 -0.69
CA GLU A 244 -20.66 -0.66 0.47
C GLU A 244 -19.48 0.27 0.77
N TRP A 245 -18.24 -0.24 0.83
CA TRP A 245 -17.11 0.52 1.41
C TRP A 245 -15.79 0.46 0.64
N GLY A 246 -15.67 -0.40 -0.39
CA GLY A 246 -14.41 -0.58 -1.12
C GLY A 246 -14.19 0.38 -2.29
N GLY A 247 -15.10 1.33 -2.54
CA GLY A 247 -14.92 2.41 -3.53
C GLY A 247 -14.62 1.91 -4.94
N THR A 248 -15.26 0.80 -5.36
CA THR A 248 -15.09 0.21 -6.69
C THR A 248 -15.90 0.98 -7.75
N VAL A 249 -15.98 0.52 -9.00
CA VAL A 249 -16.72 1.21 -10.07
C VAL A 249 -18.20 1.43 -9.74
N GLU A 250 -18.76 0.65 -8.81
CA GLU A 250 -20.14 0.82 -8.36
C GLU A 250 -20.34 2.04 -7.44
N SER A 251 -19.28 2.77 -7.07
CA SER A 251 -19.39 4.07 -6.39
C SER A 251 -20.06 5.14 -7.28
N ASP A 252 -20.75 6.10 -6.68
CA ASP A 252 -21.50 7.20 -7.35
C ASP A 252 -20.66 8.14 -8.26
N THR A 253 -19.35 7.94 -8.37
CA THR A 253 -18.48 8.75 -9.25
C THR A 253 -18.58 8.32 -10.72
N GLY A 254 -18.71 9.29 -11.63
CA GLY A 254 -18.72 9.01 -13.06
C GLY A 254 -17.39 8.41 -13.56
N PHE A 255 -17.44 7.48 -14.53
CA PHE A 255 -16.25 6.78 -15.05
C PHE A 255 -15.11 7.72 -15.47
N PHE A 256 -15.41 8.83 -16.14
CA PHE A 256 -14.40 9.79 -16.59
C PHE A 256 -13.72 10.53 -15.44
N GLU A 257 -14.47 10.88 -14.41
CA GLU A 257 -13.94 11.50 -13.19
C GLU A 257 -13.04 10.51 -12.44
N ARG A 258 -13.49 9.26 -12.30
CA ARG A 258 -12.69 8.17 -11.74
C ARG A 258 -11.39 7.97 -12.49
N LEU A 259 -11.44 7.93 -13.83
CA LEU A 259 -10.24 7.79 -14.68
C LEU A 259 -9.28 8.98 -14.52
N TRP A 260 -9.81 10.20 -14.46
CA TRP A 260 -9.04 11.41 -14.24
C TRP A 260 -8.34 11.39 -12.88
N ASN A 261 -9.08 11.11 -11.80
CA ASN A 261 -8.56 10.99 -10.44
C ASN A 261 -7.49 9.91 -10.36
N TYR A 262 -7.74 8.76 -10.99
CA TYR A 262 -6.80 7.64 -10.99
C TYR A 262 -5.47 7.98 -11.69
N ILE A 263 -5.51 8.61 -12.87
CA ILE A 263 -4.30 8.92 -13.65
C ILE A 263 -3.58 10.15 -13.10
N PHE A 264 -4.26 11.27 -12.96
CA PHE A 264 -3.62 12.56 -12.73
C PHE A 264 -3.42 12.86 -11.25
N ILE A 265 -4.38 12.49 -10.41
CA ILE A 265 -4.29 12.73 -8.96
C ILE A 265 -3.50 11.59 -8.30
N ASN A 266 -3.91 10.34 -8.50
CA ASN A 266 -3.27 9.23 -7.80
C ASN A 266 -1.93 8.83 -8.39
N ILE A 267 -1.87 8.48 -9.67
CA ILE A 267 -0.59 8.09 -10.30
C ILE A 267 0.33 9.32 -10.40
N GLY A 268 -0.15 10.44 -10.94
CA GLY A 268 0.61 11.66 -11.10
C GLY A 268 0.95 12.36 -9.78
N TRP A 269 -0.01 13.09 -9.22
CA TRP A 269 0.21 14.00 -8.09
C TRP A 269 0.68 13.30 -6.81
N ASN A 270 0.02 12.21 -6.40
CA ASN A 270 0.40 11.46 -5.22
C ASN A 270 1.63 10.56 -5.50
N GLY A 271 1.54 9.70 -6.52
CA GLY A 271 2.53 8.67 -6.80
C GLY A 271 3.88 9.17 -7.30
N LEU A 272 3.87 9.94 -8.39
CA LEU A 272 5.10 10.42 -9.03
C LEU A 272 5.64 11.68 -8.36
N PHE A 273 4.77 12.58 -7.90
CA PHE A 273 5.18 13.90 -7.45
C PHE A 273 5.12 14.08 -5.93
N THR A 274 4.50 13.15 -5.18
CA THR A 274 4.34 13.25 -3.71
C THR A 274 3.83 14.62 -3.28
N GLN A 275 2.83 15.11 -4.02
CA GLN A 275 2.20 16.42 -3.80
C GLN A 275 3.18 17.62 -3.84
N SER A 276 4.32 17.48 -4.53
CA SER A 276 5.33 18.53 -4.66
C SER A 276 5.37 19.11 -6.07
N LEU A 277 5.07 20.41 -6.16
CA LEU A 277 5.16 21.16 -7.41
C LEU A 277 6.60 21.16 -7.97
N SER A 278 7.60 21.26 -7.09
CA SER A 278 9.01 21.24 -7.49
C SER A 278 9.39 19.92 -8.15
N ILE A 279 8.96 18.78 -7.58
CA ILE A 279 9.19 17.45 -8.14
C ILE A 279 8.48 17.30 -9.49
N MET A 280 7.25 17.79 -9.62
CA MET A 280 6.50 17.79 -10.87
C MET A 280 7.25 18.56 -11.97
N VAL A 281 7.70 19.78 -11.68
CA VAL A 281 8.42 20.64 -12.63
C VAL A 281 9.73 19.99 -13.10
N ILE A 282 10.55 19.46 -12.18
CA ILE A 282 11.81 18.81 -12.57
C ILE A 282 11.57 17.51 -13.36
N THR A 283 10.50 16.77 -13.03
CA THR A 283 10.12 15.56 -13.76
C THR A 283 9.67 15.89 -15.18
N ALA A 284 8.86 16.94 -15.36
CA ALA A 284 8.46 17.45 -16.66
C ALA A 284 9.68 17.92 -17.48
N LEU A 285 10.64 18.62 -16.86
CA LEU A 285 11.89 19.01 -17.51
C LEU A 285 12.69 17.78 -18.00
N LEU A 286 12.85 16.75 -17.15
CA LEU A 286 13.52 15.51 -17.53
C LEU A 286 12.84 14.79 -18.70
N PHE A 287 11.50 14.81 -18.73
CA PHE A 287 10.73 14.30 -19.85
C PHE A 287 11.02 15.10 -21.13
N LEU A 288 10.93 16.43 -21.11
CA LEU A 288 11.21 17.30 -22.25
C LEU A 288 12.65 17.16 -22.79
N LEU A 289 13.64 17.04 -21.89
CA LEU A 289 15.04 16.77 -22.24
C LEU A 289 15.23 15.40 -22.90
N SER A 290 14.26 14.50 -22.75
CA SER A 290 14.30 13.13 -23.29
C SER A 290 13.43 12.96 -24.55
N VAL A 291 12.39 13.78 -24.74
CA VAL A 291 11.52 13.78 -25.92
C VAL A 291 12.29 14.12 -27.21
N LYS A 292 13.30 15.00 -27.16
CA LYS A 292 14.15 15.34 -28.32
C LYS A 292 15.02 14.19 -28.85
N MET A 293 14.89 12.97 -28.31
CA MET A 293 15.77 11.84 -28.61
C MET A 293 15.06 10.64 -29.25
N THR A 294 13.98 10.89 -29.99
CA THR A 294 13.26 9.85 -30.76
C THR A 294 14.14 9.31 -31.89
N GLY A 295 14.80 8.18 -31.61
CA GLY A 295 15.28 7.29 -32.66
C GLY A 295 14.12 6.54 -33.31
N LYS A 296 14.40 5.75 -34.36
CA LYS A 296 13.41 4.87 -34.99
C LYS A 296 12.73 3.99 -33.93
N TRP A 297 11.41 3.88 -34.01
CA TRP A 297 10.63 3.02 -33.12
C TRP A 297 11.12 1.57 -33.28
N THR A 298 11.63 0.99 -32.20
CA THR A 298 12.08 -0.41 -32.18
C THR A 298 11.05 -1.23 -31.43
N LYS A 299 10.76 -2.43 -31.93
CA LYS A 299 9.83 -3.33 -31.25
C LYS A 299 10.37 -3.63 -29.84
N PRO A 300 9.53 -3.52 -28.79
CA PRO A 300 9.97 -3.83 -27.43
C PRO A 300 10.36 -5.31 -27.32
N GLY A 301 11.43 -5.59 -26.57
CA GLY A 301 11.82 -6.97 -26.26
C GLY A 301 10.78 -7.67 -25.38
N THR A 302 10.79 -9.01 -25.36
CA THR A 302 9.83 -9.82 -24.59
C THR A 302 9.79 -9.47 -23.11
N GLY A 303 10.94 -9.18 -22.50
CA GLY A 303 11.02 -8.71 -21.12
C GLY A 303 10.33 -7.36 -20.89
N THR A 304 10.44 -6.41 -21.83
CA THR A 304 9.73 -5.13 -21.76
C THR A 304 8.22 -5.33 -21.93
N ILE A 305 7.80 -6.21 -22.86
CA ILE A 305 6.37 -6.55 -23.05
C ILE A 305 5.79 -7.13 -21.77
N LEU A 306 6.51 -8.03 -21.08
CA LEU A 306 6.10 -8.57 -19.79
C LEU A 306 5.82 -7.45 -18.78
N LEU A 307 6.74 -6.51 -18.61
CA LEU A 307 6.57 -5.42 -17.64
C LEU A 307 5.43 -4.46 -18.03
N LEU A 308 5.18 -4.27 -19.32
CA LEU A 308 4.01 -3.52 -19.81
C LEU A 308 2.70 -4.26 -19.56
N ILE A 309 2.67 -5.59 -19.69
CA ILE A 309 1.51 -6.42 -19.33
C ILE A 309 1.26 -6.35 -17.83
N ALA A 310 2.32 -6.46 -17.00
CA ALA A 310 2.22 -6.29 -15.55
C ALA A 310 1.66 -4.92 -15.18
N PHE A 311 2.18 -3.84 -15.78
CA PHE A 311 1.65 -2.49 -15.59
C PHE A 311 0.18 -2.38 -16.03
N GLY A 312 -0.14 -2.80 -17.25
CA GLY A 312 -1.49 -2.65 -17.82
C GLY A 312 -2.54 -3.49 -17.10
N SER A 313 -2.21 -4.73 -16.72
CA SER A 313 -3.13 -5.61 -15.98
C SER A 313 -3.44 -5.06 -14.58
N TYR A 314 -2.44 -4.59 -13.84
CA TYR A 314 -2.67 -3.96 -12.54
C TYR A 314 -3.33 -2.58 -12.68
N PHE A 315 -3.05 -1.84 -13.76
CA PHE A 315 -3.73 -0.57 -14.06
C PHE A 315 -5.23 -0.78 -14.21
N ILE A 316 -5.64 -1.77 -15.01
CA ILE A 316 -7.05 -2.16 -15.21
C ILE A 316 -7.62 -2.62 -13.87
N TRP A 317 -6.95 -3.53 -13.17
CA TRP A 317 -7.42 -4.03 -11.87
C TRP A 317 -7.65 -2.88 -10.87
N GLY A 318 -6.71 -1.96 -10.73
CA GLY A 318 -6.85 -0.83 -9.81
C GLY A 318 -7.92 0.17 -10.24
N LEU A 319 -8.10 0.39 -11.55
CA LEU A 319 -9.17 1.26 -12.05
C LEU A 319 -10.55 0.70 -11.69
N PHE A 320 -10.74 -0.62 -11.82
CA PHE A 320 -12.08 -1.22 -11.66
C PHE A 320 -12.38 -1.77 -10.26
N ALA A 321 -11.39 -2.34 -9.56
CA ALA A 321 -11.61 -3.15 -8.36
C ALA A 321 -11.01 -2.58 -7.07
N GLN A 322 -10.24 -1.48 -7.14
CA GLN A 322 -9.64 -0.85 -5.96
C GLN A 322 -10.34 0.45 -5.57
N ASN A 323 -10.19 0.82 -4.31
CA ASN A 323 -10.58 2.13 -3.82
C ASN A 323 -9.62 3.19 -4.38
N ILE A 324 -10.10 4.10 -5.23
CA ILE A 324 -9.27 5.19 -5.78
C ILE A 324 -9.02 6.30 -4.77
N ASP A 325 -9.82 6.41 -3.71
CA ASP A 325 -9.67 7.45 -2.68
C ASP A 325 -8.53 7.14 -1.71
N LYS A 326 -8.00 5.91 -1.74
CA LYS A 326 -6.83 5.47 -0.97
C LYS A 326 -5.63 5.43 -1.93
N PRO A 327 -4.80 6.50 -2.02
CA PRO A 327 -3.75 6.58 -3.03
C PRO A 327 -2.78 5.41 -2.97
N ARG A 328 -2.54 4.80 -1.80
CA ARG A 328 -1.61 3.66 -1.62
C ARG A 328 -1.82 2.50 -2.59
N HIS A 329 -3.02 2.28 -3.12
CA HIS A 329 -3.29 1.23 -4.11
C HIS A 329 -2.57 1.44 -5.46
N ILE A 330 -2.15 2.67 -5.80
CA ILE A 330 -1.40 2.97 -7.04
C ILE A 330 0.10 2.71 -6.93
N LEU A 331 0.60 2.39 -5.73
CA LEU A 331 2.03 2.28 -5.48
C LEU A 331 2.77 1.37 -6.49
N PRO A 332 2.24 0.19 -6.89
CA PRO A 332 2.85 -0.62 -7.94
C PRO A 332 2.97 0.08 -9.31
N LEU A 333 2.00 0.91 -9.67
CA LEU A 333 2.01 1.64 -10.93
C LEU A 333 3.02 2.78 -10.90
N ALA A 334 3.06 3.54 -9.81
CA ALA A 334 4.01 4.63 -9.65
C ALA A 334 5.46 4.13 -9.76
N ILE A 335 5.82 3.06 -9.05
CA ILE A 335 7.19 2.52 -9.09
C ILE A 335 7.55 1.95 -10.47
N LEU A 336 6.60 1.30 -11.17
CA LEU A 336 6.83 0.77 -12.52
C LEU A 336 6.94 1.91 -13.55
N ALA A 337 6.13 2.95 -13.43
CA ALA A 337 6.22 4.14 -14.27
C ALA A 337 7.58 4.81 -14.11
N VAL A 338 8.04 5.04 -12.87
CA VAL A 338 9.38 5.60 -12.62
C VAL A 338 10.48 4.66 -13.12
N PHE A 339 10.33 3.34 -12.96
CA PHE A 339 11.28 2.37 -13.51
C PHE A 339 11.47 2.55 -15.03
N PHE A 340 10.38 2.68 -15.80
CA PHE A 340 10.45 2.96 -17.24
C PHE A 340 11.06 4.35 -17.55
N LEU A 341 10.67 5.38 -16.80
CA LEU A 341 11.22 6.73 -16.95
C LEU A 341 12.74 6.75 -16.73
N LEU A 342 13.22 6.11 -15.66
CA LEU A 342 14.65 6.01 -15.35
C LEU A 342 15.41 5.25 -16.44
N ILE A 343 14.87 4.16 -17.00
CA ILE A 343 15.50 3.51 -18.16
C ILE A 343 15.65 4.50 -19.32
N GLY A 344 14.60 5.29 -19.61
CA GLY A 344 14.62 6.29 -20.68
C GLY A 344 15.65 7.40 -20.44
N TRP A 345 15.61 8.01 -19.26
CA TRP A 345 16.47 9.13 -18.88
C TRP A 345 17.95 8.74 -18.83
N MET A 346 18.27 7.49 -18.45
CA MET A 346 19.65 7.01 -18.26
C MET A 346 20.36 6.57 -19.56
N LYS A 347 19.63 6.30 -20.66
CA LYS A 347 20.24 5.79 -21.91
C LYS A 347 21.19 6.78 -22.60
N LYS A 348 20.91 8.09 -22.52
CA LYS A 348 21.70 9.15 -23.17
C LYS A 348 21.85 10.36 -22.25
N LEU A 349 22.78 10.24 -21.30
CA LEU A 349 23.09 11.28 -20.33
C LEU A 349 23.97 12.37 -20.96
N ASN A 350 23.68 13.62 -20.62
CA ASN A 350 24.53 14.79 -20.85
C ASN A 350 24.60 15.61 -19.55
N ALA A 351 25.42 16.65 -19.50
CA ALA A 351 25.62 17.45 -18.28
C ALA A 351 24.28 17.98 -17.72
N THR A 352 23.41 18.53 -18.58
CA THR A 352 22.10 19.07 -18.17
C THR A 352 21.19 17.99 -17.57
N LYS A 353 21.10 16.80 -18.18
CA LYS A 353 20.32 15.69 -17.62
C LYS A 353 20.87 15.18 -16.31
N ILE A 354 22.20 15.11 -16.18
CA ILE A 354 22.84 14.69 -14.92
C ILE A 354 22.50 15.69 -13.81
N ILE A 355 22.59 16.99 -14.09
CA ILE A 355 22.19 18.05 -13.15
C ILE A 355 20.71 17.89 -12.78
N ALA A 356 19.82 17.81 -13.78
CA ALA A 356 18.38 17.68 -13.54
C ALA A 356 18.02 16.41 -12.75
N LEU A 357 18.66 15.27 -13.05
CA LEU A 357 18.49 14.02 -12.31
C LEU A 357 19.01 14.13 -10.87
N SER A 358 20.12 14.83 -10.66
CA SER A 358 20.68 15.05 -9.31
C SER A 358 19.75 15.93 -8.47
N LEU A 359 19.20 16.99 -9.07
CA LEU A 359 18.16 17.83 -8.45
C LEU A 359 16.89 17.01 -8.14
N TRP A 360 16.43 16.20 -9.10
CA TRP A 360 15.28 15.30 -8.90
C TRP A 360 15.50 14.35 -7.72
N PHE A 361 16.68 13.75 -7.63
CA PHE A 361 17.08 12.88 -6.53
C PHE A 361 17.11 13.62 -5.18
N ILE A 362 17.73 14.80 -5.13
CA ILE A 362 17.80 15.63 -3.92
C ILE A 362 16.40 16.05 -3.45
N LEU A 363 15.52 16.44 -4.37
CA LEU A 363 14.14 16.83 -4.05
C LEU A 363 13.37 15.66 -3.44
N HIS A 364 13.43 14.47 -4.05
CA HIS A 364 12.76 13.30 -3.50
C HIS A 364 13.30 12.88 -2.13
N ILE A 365 14.62 12.90 -1.92
CA ILE A 365 15.19 12.63 -0.58
C ILE A 365 14.75 13.69 0.41
N GLY A 366 14.86 14.98 0.08
CA GLY A 366 14.49 16.08 0.97
C GLY A 366 13.02 16.00 1.37
N THR A 367 12.12 15.75 0.41
CA THR A 367 10.69 15.51 0.69
C THR A 367 10.47 14.27 1.54
N SER A 368 11.14 13.14 1.23
CA SER A 368 11.03 11.93 2.05
C SER A 368 11.46 12.17 3.50
N VAL A 369 12.58 12.89 3.71
CA VAL A 369 13.11 13.17 5.04
C VAL A 369 12.18 14.07 5.82
N GLY A 370 11.72 15.17 5.23
CA GLY A 370 10.79 16.08 5.89
C GLY A 370 9.51 15.34 6.31
N VAL A 371 8.89 14.66 5.35
CA VAL A 371 7.60 14.00 5.57
C VAL A 371 7.71 12.84 6.57
N LEU A 372 8.77 12.04 6.53
CA LEU A 372 8.99 10.97 7.52
C LEU A 372 9.33 11.51 8.93
N THR A 373 10.08 12.60 9.02
CA THR A 373 10.37 13.25 10.30
C THR A 373 9.09 13.77 10.94
N ASP A 374 8.23 14.41 10.14
CA ASP A 374 6.93 14.90 10.60
C ASP A 374 6.03 13.75 11.07
N TYR A 375 6.04 12.62 10.36
CA TYR A 375 5.25 11.44 10.73
C TYR A 375 5.72 10.78 12.03
N HIS A 376 7.03 10.69 12.22
CA HIS A 376 7.61 10.16 13.45
C HIS A 376 7.30 11.07 14.65
N ALA A 377 7.41 12.39 14.48
CA ALA A 377 7.28 13.35 15.56
C ALA A 377 5.84 13.75 15.91
N SER A 378 4.92 13.70 14.95
CA SER A 378 3.56 14.24 15.13
C SER A 378 2.54 13.12 15.34
N ALA A 379 1.80 13.19 16.46
CA ALA A 379 0.67 12.30 16.68
C ALA A 379 -0.38 12.45 15.54
N PRO A 380 -0.93 11.33 15.03
CA PRO A 380 -2.03 11.33 14.07
C PRO A 380 -3.28 12.03 14.63
N ALA A 381 -4.18 12.50 13.76
CA ALA A 381 -5.40 13.18 14.19
C ALA A 381 -6.25 12.30 15.11
N VAL A 382 -6.31 10.99 14.85
CA VAL A 382 -7.05 10.04 15.68
C VAL A 382 -6.46 9.92 17.09
N TYR A 383 -5.13 9.93 17.25
CA TYR A 383 -4.49 9.93 18.58
C TYR A 383 -4.76 11.23 19.32
N LYS A 384 -4.72 12.38 18.62
CA LYS A 384 -5.04 13.68 19.22
C LYS A 384 -6.50 13.75 19.70
N THR A 385 -7.43 13.17 18.92
CA THR A 385 -8.84 13.09 19.33
C THR A 385 -9.04 12.18 20.53
N GLU A 386 -8.35 11.04 20.59
CA GLU A 386 -8.37 10.16 21.76
C GLU A 386 -7.95 10.94 23.02
N SER A 387 -6.79 11.61 22.98
CA SER A 387 -6.28 12.32 24.14
C SER A 387 -7.20 13.48 24.56
N TYR A 388 -7.81 14.17 23.59
CA TYR A 388 -8.81 15.19 23.85
C TYR A 388 -10.04 14.62 24.56
N PHE A 389 -10.57 13.49 24.09
CA PHE A 389 -11.73 12.85 24.70
C PHE A 389 -11.43 12.30 26.09
N THR A 390 -10.22 11.79 26.32
CA THR A 390 -9.73 11.41 27.64
C THR A 390 -9.76 12.61 28.60
N GLU A 391 -9.25 13.78 28.19
CA GLU A 391 -9.32 15.02 28.98
C GLU A 391 -10.77 15.48 29.25
N GLN A 392 -11.68 15.34 28.27
CA GLN A 392 -13.09 15.68 28.50
C GLN A 392 -13.78 14.70 29.46
N ASN A 393 -13.46 13.41 29.37
CA ASN A 393 -14.03 12.37 30.21
C ASN A 393 -13.65 12.53 31.69
N GLU A 394 -12.45 13.05 31.97
CA GLU A 394 -12.02 13.41 33.33
C GLU A 394 -12.88 14.53 33.95
N LYS A 395 -13.39 15.45 33.12
CA LYS A 395 -14.25 16.55 33.56
C LYS A 395 -15.69 16.11 33.76
N THR A 396 -16.23 15.32 32.82
CA THR A 396 -17.61 14.81 32.87
C THR A 396 -17.68 13.53 32.05
N PRO A 397 -18.39 12.47 32.49
CA PRO A 397 -18.51 11.24 31.72
C PRO A 397 -19.05 11.48 30.30
N ILE A 398 -18.31 11.01 29.29
CA ILE A 398 -18.68 11.17 27.87
C ILE A 398 -19.02 9.84 27.19
N VAL A 399 -19.72 9.94 26.07
CA VAL A 399 -19.82 8.90 25.04
C VAL A 399 -19.51 9.51 23.67
N VAL A 400 -18.63 8.85 22.91
CA VAL A 400 -18.22 9.28 21.58
C VAL A 400 -18.84 8.37 20.52
N TYR A 401 -19.62 8.93 19.61
CA TYR A 401 -20.11 8.22 18.43
C TYR A 401 -19.21 8.54 17.25
N THR A 402 -18.71 7.49 16.62
CA THR A 402 -17.66 7.58 15.61
C THR A 402 -17.84 6.51 14.53
N TRP A 403 -16.91 6.41 13.58
CA TRP A 403 -16.96 5.40 12.53
C TRP A 403 -15.79 4.42 12.63
N GLU A 404 -14.73 4.62 11.85
CA GLU A 404 -13.56 3.75 11.88
C GLU A 404 -12.65 4.04 13.10
N GLU A 405 -12.71 5.25 13.63
CA GLU A 405 -11.84 5.71 14.72
C GLU A 405 -12.04 4.88 16.01
N THR A 406 -13.23 4.27 16.19
CA THR A 406 -13.52 3.37 17.33
C THR A 406 -12.52 2.22 17.43
N ARG A 407 -11.98 1.73 16.31
CA ARG A 407 -11.05 0.60 16.30
C ARG A 407 -9.71 1.02 16.88
N VAL A 408 -9.26 2.23 16.56
CA VAL A 408 -8.06 2.84 17.14
C VAL A 408 -8.28 3.15 18.63
N TYR A 409 -9.43 3.72 19.00
CA TYR A 409 -9.73 3.98 20.42
C TYR A 409 -9.75 2.69 21.26
N SER A 410 -10.29 1.60 20.70
CA SER A 410 -10.27 0.29 21.37
C SER A 410 -8.84 -0.24 21.54
N TYR A 411 -8.00 -0.08 20.51
CA TYR A 411 -6.60 -0.50 20.55
C TYR A 411 -5.76 0.29 21.55
N LEU A 412 -6.11 1.56 21.76
CA LEU A 412 -5.47 2.45 22.74
C LEU A 412 -6.05 2.30 24.16
N ASP A 413 -6.96 1.36 24.38
CA ASP A 413 -7.67 1.18 25.66
C ASP A 413 -8.29 2.49 26.19
N ALA A 414 -8.94 3.25 25.28
CA ALA A 414 -9.49 4.56 25.59
C ALA A 414 -10.43 4.52 26.82
N PRO A 415 -10.25 5.40 27.82
CA PRO A 415 -10.93 5.33 29.12
C PRO A 415 -12.38 5.85 29.10
N TYR A 416 -12.95 6.05 27.92
CA TYR A 416 -14.30 6.60 27.71
C TYR A 416 -15.14 5.68 26.83
N SER A 417 -16.46 5.80 26.91
CA SER A 417 -17.33 5.01 26.03
C SER A 417 -17.26 5.52 24.60
N HIS A 418 -17.01 4.63 23.64
CA HIS A 418 -17.07 4.94 22.23
C HIS A 418 -17.91 3.89 21.49
N LYS A 419 -18.62 4.31 20.44
CA LYS A 419 -19.49 3.44 19.64
C LYS A 419 -19.40 3.77 18.17
N ARG A 420 -19.39 2.73 17.33
CA ARG A 420 -19.65 2.88 15.90
C ARG A 420 -21.15 3.10 15.68
N VAL A 421 -21.51 4.08 14.85
CA VAL A 421 -22.90 4.26 14.40
C VAL A 421 -22.96 4.54 12.92
N LEU A 422 -23.92 3.91 12.23
CA LEU A 422 -24.10 4.03 10.78
C LEU A 422 -25.32 4.86 10.41
N THR A 423 -26.39 4.80 11.22
CA THR A 423 -27.65 5.47 10.91
C THR A 423 -28.04 6.48 11.97
N TYR A 424 -28.68 7.57 11.54
CA TYR A 424 -29.17 8.60 12.45
C TYR A 424 -30.26 8.06 13.39
N SER A 425 -31.11 7.14 12.90
CA SER A 425 -32.15 6.50 13.70
C SER A 425 -31.58 5.67 14.85
N GLN A 426 -30.53 4.88 14.60
CA GLN A 426 -29.86 4.11 15.65
C GLN A 426 -29.20 5.04 16.66
N PHE A 427 -28.56 6.11 16.20
CA PHE A 427 -27.97 7.13 17.08
C PHE A 427 -29.02 7.72 18.03
N LEU A 428 -30.19 8.13 17.50
CA LEU A 428 -31.26 8.70 18.33
C LEU A 428 -31.78 7.71 19.38
N GLN A 429 -31.93 6.42 19.04
CA GLN A 429 -32.33 5.39 20.00
C GLN A 429 -31.28 5.21 21.11
N ASP A 430 -29.99 5.18 20.73
CA ASP A 430 -28.89 4.98 21.67
C ASP A 430 -28.77 6.13 22.68
N ILE A 431 -28.99 7.38 22.25
CA ILE A 431 -28.86 8.55 23.13
C ILE A 431 -30.04 8.74 24.08
N GLN A 432 -31.20 8.12 23.84
CA GLN A 432 -32.36 8.22 24.76
C GLN A 432 -32.08 7.69 26.16
N HIS A 433 -31.13 6.76 26.27
CA HIS A 433 -30.81 6.07 27.52
C HIS A 433 -29.48 6.51 28.14
N THR A 434 -28.78 7.49 27.54
CA THR A 434 -27.49 7.96 28.05
C THR A 434 -27.64 9.23 28.89
N ASN A 435 -27.01 9.24 30.07
CA ASN A 435 -26.85 10.44 30.90
C ASN A 435 -25.47 11.11 30.69
N LYS A 436 -24.65 10.57 29.77
CA LYS A 436 -23.31 11.07 29.47
C LYS A 436 -23.37 12.24 28.49
N GLU A 437 -22.34 13.08 28.48
CA GLU A 437 -22.19 14.04 27.39
C GLU A 437 -21.85 13.33 26.08
N ILE A 438 -22.45 13.76 24.98
CA ILE A 438 -22.38 13.07 23.70
C ILE A 438 -21.49 13.86 22.75
N TYR A 439 -20.51 13.18 22.16
CA TYR A 439 -19.65 13.70 21.12
C TYR A 439 -19.80 12.88 19.84
N LEU A 440 -19.58 13.53 18.70
CA LEU A 440 -19.67 12.97 17.35
C LEU A 440 -18.39 13.31 16.59
N THR A 441 -17.80 12.34 15.88
CA THR A 441 -16.76 12.66 14.89
C THR A 441 -17.37 13.10 13.57
N GLY A 442 -16.62 13.89 12.80
CA GLY A 442 -17.11 14.43 11.52
C GLY A 442 -17.49 13.35 10.50
N ALA A 443 -16.93 12.14 10.58
CA ALA A 443 -17.34 11.02 9.75
C ALA A 443 -18.81 10.63 9.99
N VAL A 444 -19.25 10.61 11.26
CA VAL A 444 -20.65 10.31 11.61
C VAL A 444 -21.58 11.43 11.16
N VAL A 445 -21.18 12.68 11.36
CA VAL A 445 -21.98 13.86 10.93
C VAL A 445 -22.19 13.82 9.41
N LYS A 446 -21.13 13.61 8.62
CA LYS A 446 -21.24 13.43 7.16
C LYS A 446 -22.13 12.25 6.78
N GLY A 447 -22.02 11.13 7.50
CA GLY A 447 -22.88 9.97 7.29
C GLY A 447 -24.36 10.27 7.51
N PHE A 448 -24.69 11.14 8.48
CA PHE A 448 -26.07 11.59 8.72
C PHE A 448 -26.54 12.57 7.63
N GLU A 449 -25.68 13.49 7.19
CA GLU A 449 -26.00 14.40 6.07
C GLU A 449 -26.32 13.62 4.78
N GLN A 450 -25.53 12.58 4.48
CA GLN A 450 -25.77 11.69 3.33
C GLN A 450 -27.09 10.91 3.42
N GLN A 451 -27.64 10.74 4.62
CA GLN A 451 -28.96 10.15 4.84
C GLN A 451 -30.11 11.15 4.64
N GLY A 452 -29.82 12.40 4.26
CA GLY A 452 -30.83 13.43 4.04
C GLY A 452 -31.36 14.07 5.33
N ILE A 453 -30.59 14.01 6.43
CA ILE A 453 -30.99 14.64 7.70
C ILE A 453 -30.72 16.15 7.61
N GLU A 454 -31.80 16.91 7.46
CA GLU A 454 -31.78 18.38 7.45
C GLU A 454 -31.66 18.95 8.88
N ASN A 455 -31.09 20.17 9.02
CA ASN A 455 -30.92 20.91 10.28
C ASN A 455 -30.02 20.24 11.33
N LEU A 456 -29.08 19.39 10.92
CA LEU A 456 -28.12 18.78 11.84
C LEU A 456 -27.26 19.83 12.56
N ASP A 457 -26.90 20.93 11.86
CA ASP A 457 -26.14 22.07 12.40
C ASP A 457 -26.82 22.75 13.60
N GLU A 458 -28.14 22.66 13.73
CA GLU A 458 -28.87 23.21 14.89
C GLU A 458 -28.75 22.31 16.14
N LYS A 459 -28.38 21.04 15.93
CA LYS A 459 -28.33 20.00 16.99
C LYS A 459 -26.91 19.69 17.44
N ILE A 460 -25.90 20.15 16.71
CA ILE A 460 -24.49 19.90 16.98
C ILE A 460 -23.70 21.22 17.13
N GLU A 461 -22.74 21.22 18.05
CA GLU A 461 -21.80 22.31 18.23
C GLU A 461 -20.41 21.83 17.82
N LYS A 462 -19.77 22.50 16.86
CA LYS A 462 -18.39 22.20 16.48
C LYS A 462 -17.44 22.66 17.60
N VAL A 463 -16.73 21.73 18.23
CA VAL A 463 -15.90 22.03 19.42
C VAL A 463 -14.42 22.13 19.07
N GLN A 464 -13.91 21.24 18.22
CA GLN A 464 -12.48 21.20 17.90
C GLN A 464 -12.22 20.54 16.55
N VAL A 465 -11.09 20.86 15.93
CA VAL A 465 -10.61 20.19 14.71
C VAL A 465 -9.18 19.72 14.92
N PHE A 466 -8.91 18.47 14.59
CA PHE A 466 -7.59 17.88 14.65
C PHE A 466 -7.09 17.55 13.25
N HIS A 467 -5.80 17.82 13.03
CA HIS A 467 -5.14 17.60 11.74
C HIS A 467 -3.95 16.65 11.87
N SER A 468 -3.75 15.84 10.84
CA SER A 468 -2.55 15.09 10.49
C SER A 468 -2.27 15.20 9.00
N GLN A 469 -1.16 14.62 8.56
CA GLN A 469 -0.70 14.76 7.19
C GLN A 469 -1.47 13.84 6.25
N GLU A 470 -2.13 14.41 5.24
CA GLU A 470 -2.97 13.72 4.25
C GLU A 470 -2.27 12.58 3.51
N LEU A 471 -0.94 12.64 3.39
CA LEU A 471 -0.20 11.61 2.69
C LEU A 471 -0.24 10.26 3.42
N PHE A 472 -0.28 10.25 4.75
CA PHE A 472 -0.32 9.01 5.56
C PHE A 472 -1.74 8.66 6.00
N ASP A 473 -2.55 9.67 6.33
CA ASP A 473 -3.93 9.50 6.78
C ASP A 473 -4.92 10.08 5.75
N PRO A 474 -5.00 9.59 4.50
CA PRO A 474 -5.76 10.25 3.42
C PRO A 474 -7.26 10.40 3.73
N VAL A 475 -7.82 9.53 4.56
CA VAL A 475 -9.24 9.55 4.96
C VAL A 475 -9.46 10.29 6.28
N TYR A 476 -8.50 10.18 7.22
CA TYR A 476 -8.64 10.68 8.60
C TYR A 476 -7.65 11.80 8.94
N SER A 477 -7.09 12.45 7.94
CA SER A 477 -6.17 13.58 8.10
C SER A 477 -6.80 14.75 8.83
N THR A 478 -8.12 14.89 8.75
CA THR A 478 -8.86 15.92 9.46
C THR A 478 -10.05 15.29 10.17
N ILE A 479 -10.04 15.35 11.50
CA ILE A 479 -11.15 14.89 12.32
C ILE A 479 -11.74 16.11 13.03
N THR A 480 -12.94 16.49 12.61
CA THR A 480 -13.75 17.49 13.33
C THR A 480 -14.52 16.80 14.44
N VAL A 481 -14.50 17.39 15.62
CA VAL A 481 -15.24 16.92 16.79
C VAL A 481 -16.41 17.86 17.05
N TYR A 482 -17.59 17.26 17.19
CA TYR A 482 -18.83 17.93 17.52
C TYR A 482 -19.36 17.46 18.86
N LYS A 483 -20.03 18.35 19.58
CA LYS A 483 -20.80 18.04 20.79
C LYS A 483 -22.29 18.08 20.44
N TRP A 484 -23.04 17.09 20.91
CA TRP A 484 -24.49 17.08 20.75
C TRP A 484 -25.12 18.09 21.71
N ALA A 485 -25.71 19.15 21.15
CA ALA A 485 -26.30 20.26 21.90
C ALA A 485 -27.77 20.01 22.24
N ASP A 486 -28.46 19.17 21.45
CA ASP A 486 -29.88 18.87 21.64
C ASP A 486 -30.11 17.90 22.80
N LYS A 487 -30.14 18.43 24.03
CA LYS A 487 -30.53 17.66 25.21
C LYS A 487 -32.06 17.52 25.37
N LYS A 488 -32.92 18.16 24.53
CA LYS A 488 -34.36 18.39 24.86
C LYS A 488 -35.37 18.69 23.70
N GLY A 489 -35.18 18.28 22.44
CA GLY A 489 -36.24 18.41 21.40
C GLY A 489 -36.32 17.16 20.51
N GLU A 490 -37.24 16.22 20.64
CA GLU A 490 -38.66 16.30 21.00
C GLU A 490 -39.02 15.07 21.84
N ARG A 491 -39.43 15.28 23.10
CA ARG A 491 -40.47 14.43 23.70
C ARG A 491 -41.80 14.94 23.15
N ARG A 492 -42.14 14.55 21.92
CA ARG A 492 -43.52 14.59 21.43
C ARG A 492 -43.82 13.30 20.70
#